data_AF-A0AB33SWC2-F1
#
_entry.id   AF-A0AB33SWC2-F1
#
_cell.length_a   1.000
_cell.length_b   1.000
_cell.length_c   1.000
_cell.angle_alpha   90.00
_cell.angle_beta   90.00
_cell.angle_gamma   90.00
#
_symmetry.space_group_name_H-M   'P 1'
#
loop_
_entity.id
_entity.type
_entity.pdbx_description
1 polymer ?
#
loop_
_entity_poly.entity_id
_entity_poly.type
_entity_poly.pdbx_seq_one_letter_code
_entity_poly.pdbx_strand_id
1 'polypeptide(L)'
;MTDIQPDADIVAENGSESPPLDETGHCGITTPETSETASETQPDMFPREYVETLRKESAGYRDRAKTGEFRADEYAKRLHQAMVKASGKLADPSDLPFNADHLEDADALNAAIDELLAAKPHLKSRVPRGDVGQGQRDSALAEVNLMNLLSGR
;
A
#
# COMPACT_ATOMS: atom_id res chain seq x y z
N MET A 1 21.09 20.10 -54.85
CA MET A 1 21.26 18.80 -55.52
C MET A 1 22.61 18.26 -55.06
N THR A 2 22.61 17.61 -53.91
CA THR A 2 23.77 16.90 -53.37
C THR A 2 23.19 15.62 -52.82
N ASP A 3 23.39 14.54 -53.58
CA ASP A 3 22.90 13.22 -53.30
C ASP A 3 23.65 12.63 -52.09
N ILE A 4 22.92 12.32 -51.04
CA ILE A 4 23.37 11.46 -49.95
C ILE A 4 22.75 10.10 -50.25
N GLN A 5 23.55 9.21 -50.81
CA GLN A 5 23.22 7.79 -50.89
C GLN A 5 23.43 7.16 -49.49
N PRO A 6 22.50 6.32 -48.99
CA PRO A 6 22.73 5.55 -47.78
C PRO A 6 23.51 4.28 -48.12
N ASP A 7 24.69 4.14 -47.55
CA ASP A 7 25.45 2.89 -47.59
C ASP A 7 24.76 1.83 -46.73
N ALA A 8 24.56 0.67 -47.35
CA ALA A 8 24.09 -0.56 -46.76
C ALA A 8 25.16 -1.18 -45.85
N ASP A 9 24.73 -1.72 -44.71
CA ASP A 9 25.15 -3.02 -44.14
C ASP A 9 24.75 -3.07 -42.66
N ILE A 10 23.49 -3.44 -42.39
CA ILE A 10 23.10 -4.01 -41.09
C ILE A 10 22.63 -5.43 -41.35
N VAL A 11 23.53 -6.37 -41.07
CA VAL A 11 23.27 -7.80 -41.06
C VAL A 11 22.26 -8.08 -39.94
N ALA A 12 21.08 -8.54 -40.32
CA ALA A 12 20.07 -9.06 -39.40
C ALA A 12 20.52 -10.45 -38.93
N GLU A 13 21.05 -10.55 -37.71
CA GLU A 13 21.28 -11.83 -37.05
C GLU A 13 20.13 -12.13 -36.08
N ASN A 14 19.32 -13.11 -36.48
CA ASN A 14 18.28 -13.74 -35.65
C ASN A 14 18.94 -14.50 -34.49
N GLY A 15 18.94 -13.90 -33.29
CA GLY A 15 19.24 -14.59 -32.03
C GLY A 15 17.97 -14.79 -31.21
N SER A 16 17.20 -15.83 -31.54
CA SER A 16 16.04 -16.26 -30.74
C SER A 16 16.54 -17.12 -29.58
N GLU A 17 16.88 -16.48 -28.46
CA GLU A 17 17.30 -17.19 -27.24
C GLU A 17 16.05 -17.54 -26.41
N SER A 18 15.49 -18.70 -26.70
CA SER A 18 14.45 -19.34 -25.89
C SER A 18 15.13 -20.01 -24.69
N PRO A 19 14.63 -19.85 -23.44
CA PRO A 19 15.16 -20.56 -22.30
C PRO A 19 14.90 -22.08 -22.46
N PRO A 20 15.84 -22.96 -22.07
CA PRO A 20 15.64 -24.41 -22.18
C PRO A 20 14.56 -24.85 -21.18
N LEU A 21 13.50 -25.46 -21.71
CA LEU A 21 12.55 -26.23 -20.90
C LEU A 21 13.16 -27.61 -20.67
N ASP A 22 13.73 -27.82 -19.49
CA ASP A 22 14.10 -29.16 -19.03
C ASP A 22 12.83 -29.98 -18.78
N GLU A 23 12.66 -31.03 -19.57
CA GLU A 23 11.76 -32.14 -19.30
C GLU A 23 12.33 -32.99 -18.14
N THR A 24 11.56 -33.13 -17.06
CA THR A 24 11.26 -34.37 -16.31
C THR A 24 11.00 -34.08 -14.83
N GLY A 25 9.73 -33.84 -14.51
CA GLY A 25 9.21 -33.79 -13.15
C GLY A 25 7.82 -34.39 -13.12
N HIS A 26 7.74 -35.71 -13.37
CA HIS A 26 6.53 -36.51 -13.29
C HIS A 26 6.00 -36.47 -11.84
N CYS A 27 5.10 -35.53 -11.54
CA CYS A 27 4.31 -35.57 -10.33
C CYS A 27 3.24 -36.65 -10.53
N GLY A 28 3.51 -37.83 -9.97
CA GLY A 28 2.60 -38.97 -9.99
C GLY A 28 1.34 -38.66 -9.20
N ILE A 29 0.32 -38.13 -9.88
CA ILE A 29 -1.07 -38.33 -9.47
C ILE A 29 -1.44 -39.75 -9.89
N THR A 30 -1.62 -40.62 -8.90
CA THR A 30 -2.21 -41.94 -9.10
C THR A 30 -3.70 -41.76 -9.43
N THR A 31 -4.02 -41.76 -10.72
CA THR A 31 -5.37 -41.88 -11.24
C THR A 31 -5.88 -43.31 -11.02
N PRO A 32 -7.03 -43.55 -10.38
CA PRO A 32 -7.60 -44.89 -10.31
C PRO A 32 -8.07 -45.34 -11.71
N GLU A 33 -7.60 -46.51 -12.14
CA GLU A 33 -8.02 -47.17 -13.37
C GLU A 33 -9.55 -47.20 -13.48
N THR A 34 -10.08 -46.56 -14.51
CA THR A 34 -11.46 -46.74 -14.95
C THR A 34 -11.42 -47.23 -16.39
N SER A 35 -11.96 -48.44 -16.57
CA SER A 35 -12.05 -49.23 -17.80
C SER A 35 -12.43 -48.41 -19.04
N GLU A 36 -11.69 -48.63 -20.12
CA GLU A 36 -11.98 -48.10 -21.45
C GLU A 36 -13.35 -48.57 -21.95
N THR A 37 -14.21 -47.62 -22.29
CA THR A 37 -15.19 -47.77 -23.36
C THR A 37 -15.03 -46.53 -24.23
N ALA A 38 -14.35 -46.70 -25.38
CA ALA A 38 -14.22 -45.68 -26.39
C ALA A 38 -15.60 -45.45 -27.06
N SER A 39 -16.43 -44.65 -26.41
CA SER A 39 -17.46 -43.87 -27.10
C SER A 39 -16.80 -42.56 -27.50
N GLU A 40 -16.98 -42.10 -28.73
CA GLU A 40 -16.64 -40.72 -29.14
C GLU A 40 -17.46 -39.76 -28.29
N THR A 41 -16.97 -39.50 -27.08
CA THR A 41 -17.67 -38.75 -26.05
C THR A 41 -17.36 -37.30 -26.35
N GLN A 42 -18.27 -36.64 -27.08
CA GLN A 42 -18.28 -35.18 -27.14
C GLN A 42 -18.06 -34.66 -25.71
N PRO A 43 -17.08 -33.77 -25.48
CA PRO A 43 -16.79 -33.30 -24.14
C PRO A 43 -18.09 -32.75 -23.53
N ASP A 44 -18.41 -33.14 -22.30
CA ASP A 44 -19.56 -32.61 -21.59
C ASP A 44 -19.37 -31.10 -21.40
N MET A 45 -19.99 -30.31 -22.27
CA MET A 45 -19.89 -28.86 -22.25
C MET A 45 -20.87 -28.29 -21.21
N PHE A 46 -20.37 -27.43 -20.33
CA PHE A 46 -21.20 -26.74 -19.36
C PHE A 46 -22.28 -25.88 -20.05
N PRO A 47 -23.50 -25.78 -19.47
CA PRO A 47 -24.53 -24.88 -19.98
C PRO A 47 -24.02 -23.44 -20.09
N ARG A 48 -24.37 -22.76 -21.19
CA ARG A 48 -23.92 -21.39 -21.46
C ARG A 48 -24.26 -20.42 -20.32
N GLU A 49 -25.46 -20.54 -19.77
CA GLU A 49 -25.93 -19.70 -18.66
C GLU A 49 -25.01 -19.81 -17.44
N TYR A 50 -24.60 -21.02 -17.07
CA TYR A 50 -23.70 -21.26 -15.94
C TYR A 50 -22.31 -20.65 -16.15
N VAL A 51 -21.75 -20.75 -17.36
CA VAL A 51 -20.44 -20.14 -17.65
C VAL A 51 -20.55 -18.61 -17.66
N GLU A 52 -21.67 -18.05 -18.13
CA GLU A 52 -21.89 -16.61 -18.10
C GLU A 52 -22.01 -16.06 -16.68
N THR A 53 -22.71 -16.75 -15.77
CA THR A 53 -22.74 -16.36 -14.36
C THR A 53 -21.34 -16.43 -13.75
N LEU A 54 -20.60 -17.51 -14.00
CA LEU A 54 -19.23 -17.66 -13.50
C LEU A 54 -18.29 -16.56 -14.01
N ARG A 55 -18.42 -16.13 -15.28
CA ARG A 55 -17.64 -15.00 -15.82
C ARG A 55 -17.98 -13.69 -15.12
N LYS A 56 -19.27 -13.41 -14.87
CA LYS A 56 -19.73 -12.20 -14.16
C LYS A 56 -19.21 -12.19 -12.73
N GLU A 57 -19.32 -13.31 -12.02
CA GLU A 57 -18.79 -13.47 -10.67
C GLU A 57 -17.28 -13.26 -10.63
N SER A 58 -16.54 -13.93 -11.53
CA SER A 58 -15.09 -13.79 -11.66
C SER A 58 -14.66 -12.35 -11.98
N ALA A 59 -15.41 -11.65 -12.83
CA ALA A 59 -15.19 -10.23 -13.10
C ALA A 59 -15.39 -9.40 -11.83
N GLY A 60 -16.50 -9.62 -11.12
CA GLY A 60 -16.78 -8.94 -9.86
C GLY A 60 -15.74 -9.21 -8.76
N TYR A 61 -15.14 -10.41 -8.71
CA TYR A 61 -14.01 -10.68 -7.80
C TYR A 61 -12.77 -9.87 -8.18
N ARG A 62 -12.41 -9.81 -9.46
CA ARG A 62 -11.26 -9.01 -9.91
C ARG A 62 -11.46 -7.52 -9.64
N ASP A 63 -12.66 -7.00 -9.88
CA ASP A 63 -12.95 -5.59 -9.63
C ASP A 63 -12.94 -5.26 -8.13
N ARG A 64 -13.45 -6.17 -7.29
CA ARG A 64 -13.34 -6.05 -5.83
C ARG A 64 -11.90 -6.12 -5.33
N ALA A 65 -11.06 -6.99 -5.90
CA ALA A 65 -9.65 -7.06 -5.56
C ALA A 65 -8.94 -5.73 -5.90
N LYS A 66 -9.10 -5.23 -7.13
CA LYS A 66 -8.51 -3.95 -7.56
C LYS A 66 -8.95 -2.77 -6.70
N THR A 67 -10.25 -2.69 -6.42
CA THR A 67 -10.79 -1.62 -5.56
C THR A 67 -10.36 -1.78 -4.11
N GLY A 68 -10.20 -3.01 -3.63
CA GLY A 68 -9.65 -3.32 -2.31
C GLY A 68 -8.20 -2.88 -2.17
N GLU A 69 -7.35 -3.23 -3.13
CA GLU A 69 -5.94 -2.84 -3.22
C GLU A 69 -5.79 -1.31 -3.21
N PHE A 70 -6.51 -0.60 -4.09
CA PHE A 70 -6.48 0.86 -4.14
C PHE A 70 -6.89 1.50 -2.80
N ARG A 71 -7.93 0.98 -2.14
CA ARG A 71 -8.39 1.50 -0.84
C ARG A 71 -7.39 1.21 0.26
N ALA A 72 -6.76 0.03 0.27
CA ALA A 72 -5.74 -0.33 1.25
C ALA A 72 -4.55 0.65 1.16
N ASP A 73 -4.08 0.95 -0.06
CA ASP A 73 -3.00 1.92 -0.28
C ASP A 73 -3.38 3.33 0.19
N GLU A 74 -4.61 3.77 -0.07
CA GLU A 74 -5.12 5.05 0.44
C GLU A 74 -5.13 5.10 1.98
N TYR A 75 -5.61 4.03 2.63
CA TYR A 75 -5.68 3.97 4.08
C TYR A 75 -4.29 3.90 4.71
N ALA A 76 -3.35 3.15 4.11
CA ALA A 76 -1.97 3.09 4.58
C ALA A 76 -1.32 4.48 4.55
N LYS A 77 -1.49 5.23 3.46
CA LYS A 77 -0.99 6.62 3.35
C LYS A 77 -1.63 7.55 4.38
N ARG A 78 -2.95 7.46 4.58
CA ARG A 78 -3.66 8.27 5.58
C ARG A 78 -3.21 7.95 7.00
N LEU A 79 -2.99 6.67 7.30
CA LEU A 79 -2.49 6.23 8.61
C LEU A 79 -1.07 6.76 8.86
N HIS A 80 -0.18 6.64 7.87
CA HIS A 80 1.17 7.19 7.96
C HIS A 80 1.15 8.70 8.23
N GLN A 81 0.36 9.46 7.47
CA GLN A 81 0.19 10.90 7.71
C GLN A 81 -0.37 11.21 9.10
N ALA A 82 -1.31 10.40 9.60
CA ALA A 82 -1.85 10.55 10.95
C ALA A 82 -0.80 10.28 12.03
N MET A 83 0.05 9.26 11.86
CA MET A 83 1.16 8.95 12.77
C MET A 83 2.22 10.06 12.77
N VAL A 84 2.59 10.59 11.60
CA VAL A 84 3.49 11.75 11.47
C VAL A 84 2.89 12.99 12.14
N LYS A 85 1.59 13.23 11.95
CA LYS A 85 0.88 14.33 12.60
C LYS A 85 0.83 14.16 14.13
N ALA A 86 0.66 12.93 14.62
CA ALA A 86 0.63 12.61 16.04
C ALA A 86 2.01 12.80 16.70
N SER A 87 3.10 12.46 16.02
CA SER A 87 4.47 12.75 16.51
C SER A 87 4.68 14.25 16.67
N GLY A 88 4.09 15.03 15.74
CA GLY A 88 4.00 16.46 15.83
C GLY A 88 5.32 17.21 15.58
N LYS A 89 6.41 16.50 15.32
CA LYS A 89 7.73 17.09 15.07
C LYS A 89 7.76 17.89 13.75
N LEU A 90 6.95 17.49 12.78
CA LEU A 90 6.89 18.08 11.43
C LEU A 90 5.79 19.14 11.31
N ALA A 91 6.01 20.17 10.48
CA ALA A 91 5.02 21.19 10.18
C ALA A 91 3.88 20.62 9.30
N ASP A 92 4.24 20.01 8.16
CA ASP A 92 3.29 19.35 7.26
C ASP A 92 3.56 17.83 7.21
N PRO A 93 2.55 16.98 7.46
CA PRO A 93 2.74 15.53 7.50
C PRO A 93 3.01 14.91 6.12
N SER A 94 2.78 15.66 5.04
CA SER A 94 3.06 15.24 3.65
C SER A 94 4.53 15.36 3.24
N ASP A 95 5.37 16.03 4.05
CA ASP A 95 6.78 16.23 3.72
C ASP A 95 7.62 14.95 3.89
N LEU A 96 7.14 14.00 4.70
CA LEU A 96 7.77 12.68 4.83
C LEU A 96 7.14 11.74 3.80
N PRO A 97 7.92 11.16 2.86
CA PRO A 97 7.38 10.21 1.91
C PRO A 97 6.87 8.95 2.63
N PHE A 98 5.84 8.33 2.04
CA PHE A 98 5.28 7.08 2.54
C PHE A 98 6.32 5.96 2.45
N ASN A 99 6.58 5.29 3.57
CA ASN A 99 7.29 4.03 3.64
C ASN A 99 6.46 3.06 4.49
N ALA A 100 6.28 1.83 4.02
CA ALA A 100 5.54 0.78 4.72
C ALA A 100 6.17 0.43 6.07
N ASP A 101 7.50 0.46 6.18
CA ASP A 101 8.23 0.11 7.40
C ASP A 101 7.86 1.04 8.58
N HIS A 102 7.49 2.30 8.28
CA HIS A 102 7.08 3.27 9.29
C HIS A 102 5.74 2.94 9.97
N LEU A 103 4.92 2.06 9.38
CA LEU A 103 3.63 1.66 9.95
C LEU A 103 3.81 0.57 11.01
N GLU A 104 4.84 -0.27 10.87
CA GLU A 104 5.09 -1.41 11.75
C GLU A 104 6.08 -1.05 12.87
N ASP A 105 7.03 -0.14 12.60
CA ASP A 105 8.03 0.31 13.56
C ASP A 105 7.96 1.83 13.81
N ALA A 106 7.54 2.19 15.02
CA ALA A 106 7.47 3.58 15.47
C ALA A 106 8.86 4.21 15.66
N ASP A 107 9.88 3.43 16.02
CA ASP A 107 11.24 3.95 16.22
C ASP A 107 11.88 4.28 14.87
N ALA A 108 11.68 3.43 13.85
CA ALA A 108 12.08 3.71 12.48
C ALA A 108 11.44 5.00 11.93
N LEU A 109 10.14 5.20 12.17
CA LEU A 109 9.46 6.44 11.81
C LEU A 109 10.10 7.67 12.48
N ASN A 110 10.37 7.58 13.79
CA ASN A 110 10.98 8.68 14.53
C ASN A 110 12.39 9.01 14.03
N ALA A 111 13.20 7.98 13.74
CA ALA A 111 14.54 8.14 13.18
C ALA A 111 14.50 8.83 11.81
N ALA A 112 13.60 8.41 10.92
CA ALA A 112 13.43 9.03 9.61
C ALA A 112 13.00 10.50 9.71
N ILE A 113 12.13 10.84 10.66
CA ILE A 113 11.74 12.23 10.94
C ILE A 113 12.95 13.03 11.43
N ASP A 114 13.72 12.49 12.38
CA ASP A 114 14.86 13.21 12.96
C ASP A 114 15.99 13.42 11.93
N GLU A 115 16.24 12.45 11.06
CA GLU A 115 17.16 12.58 9.92
C GLU A 115 16.69 13.66 8.93
N LEU A 116 15.41 13.64 8.57
CA LEU A 116 14.82 14.63 7.67
C LEU A 116 14.90 16.05 8.26
N LEU A 117 14.68 16.20 9.56
CA LEU A 117 14.81 17.48 10.26
C LEU A 117 16.26 17.95 10.38
N ALA A 118 17.22 17.04 10.53
CA ALA A 118 18.63 17.37 10.52
C ALA A 118 19.06 17.92 9.15
N ALA A 119 18.57 17.32 8.05
CA ALA A 119 18.83 17.80 6.69
C ALA A 119 18.05 19.08 6.35
N LYS A 120 16.80 19.19 6.81
CA LYS A 120 15.85 20.26 6.47
C LYS A 120 15.22 20.84 7.73
N PRO A 121 15.95 21.70 8.48
CA PRO A 121 15.46 22.22 9.76
C PRO A 121 14.23 23.13 9.64
N HIS A 122 13.95 23.67 8.44
CA HIS A 122 12.80 24.52 8.18
C HIS A 122 11.46 23.77 8.15
N LEU A 123 11.48 22.44 8.03
CA LEU A 123 10.27 21.59 8.07
C LEU A 123 9.79 21.29 9.50
N LYS A 124 10.57 21.72 10.51
CA LYS A 124 10.22 21.53 11.92
C LYS A 124 8.94 22.30 12.28
N SER A 125 8.08 21.66 13.05
CA SER A 125 6.85 22.28 13.55
C SER A 125 7.16 23.56 14.32
N ARG A 126 6.43 24.62 13.98
CA ARG A 126 6.48 25.93 14.63
C ARG A 126 5.38 26.11 15.67
N VAL A 127 4.48 25.12 15.78
CA VAL A 127 3.37 25.18 16.72
C VAL A 127 3.90 24.82 18.11
N PRO A 128 3.90 25.75 19.06
CA PRO A 128 4.32 25.44 20.41
C PRO A 128 3.36 24.42 21.02
N ARG A 129 3.90 23.38 21.66
CA ARG A 129 3.14 22.37 22.40
C ARG A 129 3.35 22.54 23.89
N GLY A 130 2.26 22.38 24.65
CA GLY A 130 2.23 22.59 26.10
C GLY A 130 1.61 23.93 26.48
N ASP A 131 1.73 24.29 27.76
CA ASP A 131 1.32 25.61 28.25
C ASP A 131 2.28 26.66 27.70
N VAL A 132 1.79 27.48 26.78
CA VAL A 132 2.53 28.58 26.16
C VAL A 132 2.60 29.82 27.05
N GLY A 133 2.01 29.77 28.25
CA GLY A 133 2.03 30.84 29.24
C GLY A 133 1.25 32.09 28.80
N GLN A 134 0.40 31.97 27.78
CA GLN A 134 -0.40 33.07 27.23
C GLN A 134 -1.87 32.84 27.55
N GLY A 135 -2.48 33.79 28.27
CA GLY A 135 -3.87 33.74 28.73
C GLY A 135 -3.99 33.84 30.26
N GLN A 136 -5.20 34.13 30.75
CA GLN A 136 -5.50 34.02 32.17
C GLN A 136 -5.31 32.55 32.56
N ARG A 137 -4.20 32.26 33.22
CA ARG A 137 -4.01 30.96 33.85
C ARG A 137 -4.96 30.94 35.04
N ASP A 138 -5.87 29.98 35.07
CA ASP A 138 -6.43 29.55 36.35
C ASP A 138 -5.25 28.95 37.13
N SER A 139 -4.55 29.83 37.84
CA SER A 139 -3.41 29.48 38.66
C SER A 139 -3.91 28.49 39.71
N ALA A 140 -3.57 27.22 39.52
CA ALA A 140 -3.66 26.15 40.50
C ALA A 140 -5.02 26.07 41.24
N LEU A 141 -5.90 25.19 40.75
CA LEU A 141 -6.71 24.28 41.58
C LEU A 141 -7.07 24.80 42.99
N ALA A 142 -7.75 25.94 43.08
CA ALA A 142 -8.57 26.20 44.24
C ALA A 142 -9.74 25.23 44.12
N GLU A 143 -9.53 24.01 44.63
CA GLU A 143 -10.58 23.01 44.76
C GLU A 143 -11.76 23.73 45.42
N VAL A 144 -12.86 23.88 44.66
CA VAL A 144 -13.98 24.72 45.03
C VAL A 144 -14.62 24.11 46.28
N ASN A 145 -14.16 24.56 47.44
CA ASN A 145 -14.56 24.00 48.72
C ASN A 145 -15.86 24.66 49.13
N LEU A 146 -16.96 23.90 49.08
CA LEU A 146 -18.29 24.35 49.50
C LEU A 146 -18.29 24.91 50.93
N MET A 147 -17.42 24.41 51.81
CA MET A 147 -17.26 24.97 53.17
C MET A 147 -16.71 26.39 53.18
N ASN A 148 -15.74 26.72 52.32
CA ASN A 148 -15.21 28.10 52.22
C ASN A 148 -16.24 29.08 51.65
N LEU A 149 -17.15 28.59 50.79
CA LEU A 149 -18.24 29.39 50.23
C LEU A 149 -19.37 29.66 51.24
N LEU A 150 -19.61 28.73 52.17
CA LEU A 150 -20.66 28.86 53.18
C LEU A 150 -20.20 29.59 54.44
N SER A 151 -18.90 29.55 54.78
CA SER A 151 -18.33 30.20 55.97
C SER A 151 -17.94 31.67 55.76
N GLY A 152 -18.11 32.21 54.54
CA GLY A 152 -17.67 33.56 54.15
C GLY A 152 -18.72 34.66 54.31
N ARG A 153 -19.72 34.50 55.19
CA ARG A 153 -20.74 35.51 55.48
C ARG A 153 -20.61 36.08 56.87
#